data_AF-X0U5C6-F1
#
_entry.id   AF-X0U5C6-F1
#
_cell.length_a   1.000
_cell.length_b   1.000
_cell.length_c   1.000
_cell.angle_alpha   90.00
_cell.angle_beta   90.00
_cell.angle_gamma   90.00
#
_symmetry.space_group_name_H-M   'P 1'
#
loop_
_entity.id
_entity.type
_entity.pdbx_description
1 polymer ?
#
loop_
_entity_poly.entity_id
_entity_poly.type
_entity_poly.pdbx_seq_one_letter_code
_entity_poly.pdbx_strand_id
1 'polypeptide(L)'
;MIKKYWIELLVFGAVFAVLIIDLAPSLTWINTDSDGAHYLLAAKYMMTAHNTSAPLFLLLGRLFLFLPFGSEAWRLGLISVLATTGCTVLIYMVVRHHLIDNPKARLYAIIASLIYGGSALVISQSTIIESYALSTMLSVGAYYCAIKKKWILVSVIIGLIWAVHTIFAW
;
A
#
# COMPACT_ATOMS: atom_id res chain seq x y z
N MET A 1 16.66 -17.64 -11.02
CA MET A 1 15.46 -17.37 -10.21
C MET A 1 14.46 -16.43 -10.91
N ILE A 2 14.90 -15.30 -11.47
CA ILE A 2 14.04 -14.32 -12.18
C ILE A 2 13.32 -14.90 -13.40
N LYS A 3 13.97 -15.76 -14.21
CA LYS A 3 13.34 -16.41 -15.39
C LYS A 3 12.07 -17.22 -15.08
N LYS A 4 11.80 -17.57 -13.81
CA LYS A 4 10.59 -18.32 -13.42
C LYS A 4 9.38 -17.40 -13.15
N TYR A 5 9.64 -16.14 -12.76
CA TYR A 5 8.63 -15.19 -12.27
C TYR A 5 8.48 -13.94 -13.16
N TRP A 6 8.88 -14.01 -14.43
CA TRP A 6 8.84 -12.87 -15.34
C TRP A 6 7.41 -12.36 -15.60
N ILE A 7 6.42 -13.25 -15.63
CA ILE A 7 5.01 -12.89 -15.78
C ILE A 7 4.55 -12.07 -14.58
N GLU A 8 4.86 -12.52 -13.37
CA GLU A 8 4.53 -11.81 -12.13
C GLU A 8 5.19 -10.44 -12.09
N LEU A 9 6.46 -10.36 -12.50
CA LEU A 9 7.18 -9.10 -12.57
C LEU A 9 6.52 -8.13 -13.55
N LEU A 10 6.10 -8.61 -14.73
CA LEU A 10 5.37 -7.79 -15.70
C LEU A 10 4.00 -7.37 -15.18
N VAL A 11 3.25 -8.28 -14.54
CA VAL A 11 1.92 -8.00 -14.00
C VAL A 11 1.98 -6.95 -12.89
N PHE A 12 2.84 -7.14 -11.90
CA PHE A 12 2.96 -6.20 -10.79
C PHE A 12 3.67 -4.90 -11.21
N GLY A 13 4.58 -4.98 -12.19
CA GLY A 13 5.15 -3.81 -12.84
C GLY A 13 4.11 -2.99 -13.60
N ALA A 14 3.15 -3.64 -14.27
CA ALA A 14 2.04 -2.97 -14.93
C ALA A 14 1.09 -2.31 -13.92
N VAL A 15 0.74 -2.99 -12.82
CA VAL A 15 -0.06 -2.39 -11.74
C VAL A 15 0.64 -1.14 -11.18
N PHE A 16 1.93 -1.25 -10.85
CA PHE A 16 2.71 -0.11 -10.39
C PHE A 16 2.74 1.03 -11.42
N ALA A 17 2.97 0.71 -12.69
CA ALA A 17 3.05 1.69 -13.78
C ALA A 17 1.73 2.44 -13.97
N VAL A 18 0.58 1.74 -13.93
CA VAL A 18 -0.73 2.39 -14.01
C VAL A 18 -0.94 3.32 -12.82
N LEU A 19 -0.69 2.83 -11.59
CA LEU A 19 -0.91 3.61 -10.38
C LEU A 19 0.00 4.84 -10.29
N ILE A 20 1.27 4.77 -10.73
CA ILE A 20 2.17 5.93 -10.70
C ILE A 20 1.85 6.95 -11.81
N ILE A 21 1.32 6.50 -12.95
CA ILE A 21 0.85 7.37 -14.03
C ILE A 21 -0.41 8.13 -13.59
N ASP A 22 -1.31 7.45 -12.88
CA ASP A 22 -2.57 8.03 -12.39
C ASP A 22 -2.40 8.80 -11.08
N LEU A 23 -1.23 8.74 -10.44
CA LEU A 23 -0.95 9.43 -9.18
C LEU A 23 -1.07 10.95 -9.34
N ALA A 24 -1.87 11.57 -8.47
CA ALA A 24 -2.09 13.01 -8.47
C ALA A 24 -0.75 13.78 -8.41
N PRO A 25 -0.49 14.71 -9.36
CA PRO A 25 0.77 15.45 -9.42
C PRO A 25 0.89 16.52 -8.33
N SER A 26 -0.19 16.83 -7.62
CA SER A 26 -0.26 17.80 -6.53
C SER A 26 -1.40 17.44 -5.58
N LEU A 27 -1.58 18.24 -4.51
CA LEU A 27 -2.76 18.16 -3.65
C LEU A 27 -4.04 18.27 -4.49
N THR A 28 -5.04 17.46 -4.15
CA THR A 28 -6.28 17.33 -4.91
C THR A 28 -7.45 17.07 -3.97
N TRP A 29 -8.66 17.18 -4.53
CA TRP A 29 -9.92 16.77 -3.88
C TRP A 29 -10.56 15.58 -4.62
N ILE A 30 -9.88 15.07 -5.66
CA ILE A 30 -10.29 13.86 -6.39
C ILE A 30 -10.32 12.69 -5.40
N ASN A 31 -11.20 11.72 -5.64
CA ASN A 31 -11.34 10.52 -4.80
C ASN A 31 -11.62 10.85 -3.32
N THR A 32 -12.29 11.97 -3.07
CA THR A 32 -12.66 12.47 -1.74
C THR A 32 -11.47 12.70 -0.80
N ASP A 33 -10.29 13.00 -1.35
CA ASP A 33 -9.13 13.38 -0.54
C ASP A 33 -9.43 14.67 0.25
N SER A 34 -9.48 14.55 1.58
CA SER A 34 -9.56 15.66 2.53
C SER A 34 -8.32 15.78 3.42
N ASP A 35 -7.53 14.72 3.49
CA ASP A 35 -6.52 14.54 4.54
C ASP A 35 -5.10 14.72 4.01
N GLY A 36 -4.92 14.68 2.69
CA GLY A 36 -3.62 14.74 2.03
C GLY A 36 -2.83 16.00 2.39
N ALA A 37 -3.50 17.16 2.49
CA ALA A 37 -2.85 18.41 2.90
C ALA A 37 -2.37 18.34 4.37
N HIS A 38 -3.17 17.73 5.25
CA HIS A 38 -2.81 17.54 6.65
C HIS A 38 -1.64 16.58 6.80
N TYR A 39 -1.65 15.45 6.11
CA TYR A 39 -0.54 14.50 6.11
C TYR A 39 0.74 15.11 5.53
N LEU A 40 0.62 15.90 4.46
CA LEU A 40 1.77 16.54 3.85
C LEU A 40 2.46 17.53 4.79
N LEU A 41 1.70 18.45 5.39
CA LEU A 41 2.26 19.42 6.32
C LEU A 41 2.81 18.73 7.57
N ALA A 42 2.10 17.75 8.11
CA ALA A 42 2.52 16.97 9.28
C ALA A 42 3.84 16.23 9.01
N ALA A 43 3.98 15.53 7.88
CA ALA A 43 5.20 14.84 7.50
C ALA A 43 6.36 15.82 7.21
N LYS A 44 6.06 16.98 6.60
CA LYS A 44 7.06 18.00 6.26
C LYS A 44 7.62 18.71 7.49
N TYR A 45 6.79 18.97 8.49
CA TYR A 45 7.19 19.71 9.69
C TYR A 45 7.36 18.82 10.92
N MET A 46 7.21 17.51 10.78
CA MET A 46 7.26 16.54 11.90
C MET A 46 6.26 16.90 13.01
N MET A 47 5.05 17.29 12.60
CA MET A 47 3.93 17.63 13.47
C MET A 47 2.90 16.50 13.47
N THR A 48 1.93 16.55 14.37
CA THR A 48 0.78 15.64 14.34
C THR A 48 -0.17 16.05 13.21
N ALA A 49 -0.61 15.09 12.41
CA ALA A 49 -1.80 15.28 11.57
C ALA A 49 -3.05 15.42 12.47
N HIS A 50 -4.18 15.87 11.90
CA HIS A 50 -5.47 15.86 12.61
C HIS A 50 -5.84 14.43 13.07
N ASN A 51 -6.88 14.30 13.91
CA ASN A 51 -7.25 13.10 14.70
C ASN A 51 -6.68 11.77 14.17
N THR A 52 -6.06 10.98 15.07
CA THR A 52 -5.36 9.70 14.86
C THR A 52 -3.89 9.80 14.41
N SER A 53 -3.41 10.96 13.94
CA SER A 53 -2.00 11.37 13.72
C SER A 53 -1.07 10.46 12.88
N ALA A 54 -1.44 9.22 12.54
CA ALA A 54 -0.74 8.28 11.64
C ALA A 54 0.80 8.29 11.71
N PRO A 55 1.43 8.12 12.89
CA PRO A 55 2.86 8.37 13.08
C PRO A 55 3.78 7.57 12.14
N LEU A 56 3.46 6.31 11.82
CA LEU A 56 4.26 5.53 10.87
C LEU A 56 4.14 6.09 9.44
N PHE A 57 2.93 6.49 9.03
CA PHE A 57 2.72 7.11 7.73
C PHE A 57 3.50 8.43 7.61
N LEU A 58 3.48 9.25 8.65
CA LEU A 58 4.22 10.53 8.68
C LEU A 58 5.75 10.33 8.65
N LEU A 59 6.27 9.36 9.39
CA LEU A 59 7.70 9.02 9.37
C LEU A 59 8.15 8.55 7.98
N LEU A 60 7.37 7.67 7.34
CA LEU A 60 7.62 7.29 5.95
C LEU A 60 7.51 8.50 5.03
N GLY A 61 6.48 9.33 5.21
CA GLY A 61 6.28 10.57 4.46
C GLY A 61 7.50 11.48 4.48
N ARG A 62 8.11 11.66 5.66
CA ARG A 62 9.34 12.44 5.80
C ARG A 62 10.47 11.90 4.93
N LEU A 63 10.62 10.57 4.84
CA LEU A 63 11.63 9.93 4.00
C LEU A 63 11.36 10.18 2.51
N PHE A 64 10.11 10.05 2.07
CA PHE A 64 9.73 10.29 0.67
C PHE A 64 9.87 11.75 0.26
N LEU A 65 9.68 12.70 1.17
CA LEU A 65 9.85 14.12 0.88
C LEU A 65 11.30 14.50 0.55
N PHE A 66 12.30 13.68 0.94
CA PHE A 66 13.70 13.87 0.55
C PHE A 66 14.02 13.51 -0.91
N LEU A 67 13.10 12.88 -1.65
CA LEU A 67 13.29 12.61 -3.07
C LEU A 67 13.42 13.95 -3.84
N PRO A 68 14.37 14.14 -4.77
CA PRO A 68 14.65 15.45 -5.37
C PRO A 68 13.78 15.77 -6.60
N PHE A 69 12.71 15.04 -6.88
CA PHE A 69 11.89 15.18 -8.09
C PHE A 69 10.39 15.07 -7.81
N GLY A 70 9.56 15.64 -8.69
CA GLY A 70 8.11 15.74 -8.50
C GLY A 70 7.73 16.76 -7.41
N SER A 71 6.42 16.99 -7.23
CA SER A 71 5.91 17.83 -6.14
C SER A 71 5.99 17.09 -4.80
N GLU A 72 5.93 17.83 -3.69
CA GLU A 72 5.91 17.22 -2.35
C GLU A 72 4.71 16.30 -2.16
N ALA A 73 3.55 16.68 -2.68
CA ALA A 73 2.33 15.88 -2.63
C ALA A 73 2.48 14.57 -3.43
N TRP A 74 3.03 14.66 -4.64
CA TRP A 74 3.28 13.48 -5.47
C TRP A 74 4.27 12.52 -4.80
N ARG A 75 5.37 13.04 -4.21
CA ARG A 75 6.33 12.23 -3.46
C ARG A 75 5.67 11.50 -2.29
N LEU A 76 4.78 12.17 -1.57
CA LEU A 76 4.08 11.56 -0.44
C LEU A 76 3.08 10.48 -0.90
N GLY A 77 2.35 10.74 -1.99
CA GLY A 77 1.42 9.79 -2.60
C GLY A 77 2.08 8.53 -3.15
N LEU A 78 3.40 8.53 -3.41
CA LEU A 78 4.15 7.31 -3.73
C LEU A 78 4.02 6.22 -2.66
N ILE A 79 3.79 6.59 -1.40
CA ILE A 79 3.56 5.63 -0.32
C ILE A 79 2.32 4.79 -0.63
N SER A 80 1.23 5.43 -1.07
CA SER A 80 -0.03 4.76 -1.39
C SER A 80 0.13 3.85 -2.61
N VAL A 81 0.81 4.32 -3.67
CA VAL A 81 1.15 3.51 -4.86
C VAL A 81 1.97 2.27 -4.50
N LEU A 82 3.03 2.44 -3.72
CA LEU A 82 3.91 1.34 -3.32
C LEU A 82 3.22 0.37 -2.38
N ALA A 83 2.40 0.87 -1.45
CA ALA A 83 1.63 0.04 -0.54
C ALA A 83 0.61 -0.82 -1.29
N THR A 84 -0.14 -0.26 -2.23
CA THR A 84 -1.09 -1.01 -3.05
C THR A 84 -0.40 -2.04 -3.94
N THR A 85 0.73 -1.67 -4.55
CA THR A 85 1.54 -2.60 -5.34
C THR A 85 2.06 -3.75 -4.46
N GLY A 86 2.56 -3.44 -3.27
CA GLY A 86 2.99 -4.44 -2.29
C GLY A 86 1.85 -5.34 -1.83
N CYS A 87 0.66 -4.78 -1.60
CA CYS A 87 -0.54 -5.54 -1.23
C CYS A 87 -0.96 -6.49 -2.34
N THR A 88 -0.89 -6.05 -3.60
CA THR A 88 -1.13 -6.88 -4.79
C THR A 88 -0.20 -8.10 -4.81
N VAL A 89 1.09 -7.91 -4.51
CA VAL A 89 2.05 -9.02 -4.39
C VAL A 89 1.71 -9.94 -3.22
N LEU A 90 1.32 -9.39 -2.07
CA LEU A 90 0.96 -10.18 -0.89
C LEU A 90 -0.30 -11.03 -1.14
N ILE A 91 -1.31 -10.51 -1.83
CA ILE A 91 -2.50 -11.26 -2.25
C ILE A 91 -2.10 -12.44 -3.13
N TYR A 92 -1.21 -12.22 -4.12
CA TYR A 92 -0.65 -13.31 -4.91
C TYR A 92 -0.02 -14.38 -4.02
N MET A 93 0.82 -13.99 -3.06
CA MET A 93 1.50 -14.93 -2.16
C MET A 93 0.54 -15.71 -1.26
N VAL A 94 -0.52 -15.06 -0.77
CA VAL A 94 -1.58 -15.69 0.03
C VAL A 94 -2.31 -16.75 -0.80
N VAL A 95 -2.78 -16.40 -2.00
CA VAL A 95 -3.51 -17.33 -2.87
C VAL A 95 -2.61 -18.49 -3.31
N ARG A 96 -1.35 -18.22 -3.65
CA ARG A 96 -0.35 -19.24 -3.98
C ARG A 96 -0.11 -20.21 -2.84
N HIS A 97 -0.22 -19.75 -1.60
CA HIS A 97 -0.01 -20.60 -0.43
C HIS A 97 -1.20 -21.55 -0.22
N HIS A 98 -2.43 -21.03 -0.26
CA HIS A 98 -3.64 -21.83 -0.02
C HIS A 98 -3.94 -22.82 -1.14
N LEU A 99 -3.47 -22.56 -2.36
CA LEU A 99 -3.69 -23.41 -3.53
C LEU A 99 -2.45 -24.20 -3.93
N ILE A 100 -1.57 -24.56 -2.98
CA ILE A 100 -0.28 -25.19 -3.31
C ILE A 100 -0.41 -26.47 -4.15
N ASP A 101 -1.47 -27.25 -3.93
CA ASP A 101 -1.74 -28.50 -4.63
C ASP A 101 -2.50 -28.31 -5.97
N ASN A 102 -2.92 -27.09 -6.28
CA ASN A 102 -3.69 -26.80 -7.49
C ASN A 102 -2.76 -26.42 -8.65
N PRO A 103 -2.80 -27.14 -9.80
CA PRO A 103 -1.96 -26.81 -10.95
C PRO A 103 -2.23 -25.41 -11.54
N LYS A 104 -3.43 -24.85 -11.33
CA LYS A 104 -3.84 -23.51 -11.77
C LYS A 104 -3.61 -22.41 -10.73
N ALA A 105 -2.99 -22.72 -9.58
CA ALA A 105 -2.77 -21.77 -8.49
C ALA A 105 -2.10 -20.46 -8.93
N ARG A 106 -1.15 -20.55 -9.87
CA ARG A 106 -0.46 -19.39 -10.43
C ARG A 106 -1.44 -18.44 -11.13
N LEU A 107 -2.33 -18.98 -11.95
CA LEU A 107 -3.32 -18.20 -12.69
C LEU A 107 -4.31 -17.54 -11.73
N TYR A 108 -4.86 -18.31 -10.78
CA TYR A 108 -5.81 -17.78 -9.81
C TYR A 108 -5.21 -16.69 -8.91
N ALA A 109 -3.94 -16.85 -8.52
CA ALA A 109 -3.23 -15.82 -7.76
C ALA A 109 -3.03 -14.53 -8.58
N ILE A 110 -2.70 -14.63 -9.87
CA ILE A 110 -2.60 -13.46 -10.77
C ILE A 110 -3.96 -12.77 -10.90
N ILE A 111 -5.03 -13.53 -11.16
CA ILE A 111 -6.39 -12.99 -11.30
C ILE A 111 -6.82 -12.26 -10.02
N ALA A 112 -6.65 -12.88 -8.85
CA ALA A 112 -7.02 -12.25 -7.58
C ALA A 112 -6.26 -10.94 -7.32
N SER A 113 -4.98 -10.92 -7.67
CA SER A 113 -4.13 -9.74 -7.50
C SER A 113 -4.52 -8.61 -8.46
N LEU A 114 -4.82 -8.94 -9.72
CA LEU A 114 -5.29 -7.98 -10.71
C LEU A 114 -6.67 -7.43 -10.37
N ILE A 115 -7.59 -8.25 -9.84
CA ILE A 115 -8.90 -7.79 -9.38
C ILE A 115 -8.74 -6.78 -8.24
N TYR A 116 -7.85 -7.05 -7.28
CA TYR A 116 -7.57 -6.10 -6.20
C TYR A 116 -6.98 -4.79 -6.74
N GLY A 117 -5.84 -4.86 -7.44
CA GLY A 117 -5.12 -3.68 -7.94
C GLY A 117 -5.90 -2.90 -9.01
N GLY A 118 -6.82 -3.56 -9.72
CA GLY A 118 -7.69 -2.96 -10.73
C GLY A 118 -9.06 -2.53 -10.21
N SER A 119 -9.37 -2.72 -8.92
CA SER A 119 -10.66 -2.32 -8.37
C SER A 119 -10.75 -0.80 -8.21
N ALA A 120 -11.92 -0.23 -8.51
CA ALA A 120 -12.12 1.21 -8.48
C ALA A 120 -11.80 1.84 -7.11
N LEU A 121 -12.16 1.15 -6.01
CA LEU A 121 -11.87 1.62 -4.66
C LEU A 121 -10.36 1.60 -4.36
N VAL A 122 -9.65 0.54 -4.77
CA VAL A 122 -8.21 0.46 -4.52
C VAL A 122 -7.47 1.51 -5.36
N ILE A 123 -7.81 1.65 -6.64
CA ILE A 123 -7.22 2.69 -7.50
C ILE A 123 -7.47 4.07 -6.90
N SER A 124 -8.71 4.37 -6.49
CA SER A 124 -9.05 5.70 -5.98
C SER A 124 -8.23 6.09 -4.74
N GLN A 125 -7.94 5.13 -3.86
CA GLN A 125 -7.13 5.35 -2.65
C GLN A 125 -5.61 5.22 -2.88
N SER A 126 -5.19 4.78 -4.07
CA SER A 126 -3.77 4.60 -4.41
C SER A 126 -3.17 5.80 -5.14
N THR A 127 -4.01 6.62 -5.75
CA THR A 127 -3.62 7.74 -6.63
C THR A 127 -3.69 9.10 -5.93
N ILE A 128 -3.89 9.11 -4.61
CA ILE A 128 -3.93 10.29 -3.73
C ILE A 128 -3.09 10.01 -2.47
N ILE A 129 -2.94 11.00 -1.58
CA ILE A 129 -2.19 10.84 -0.33
C ILE A 129 -3.11 10.16 0.68
N GLU A 130 -3.00 8.84 0.80
CA GLU A 130 -3.89 8.08 1.69
C GLU A 130 -3.19 7.00 2.52
N SER A 131 -3.64 6.90 3.77
CA SER A 131 -3.09 5.98 4.77
C SER A 131 -3.67 4.56 4.65
N TYR A 132 -4.87 4.43 4.09
CA TYR A 132 -5.60 3.15 3.97
C TYR A 132 -4.84 2.12 3.11
N ALA A 133 -4.14 2.56 2.07
CA ALA A 133 -3.33 1.67 1.23
C ALA A 133 -2.24 0.97 2.05
N LEU A 134 -1.53 1.73 2.89
CA LEU A 134 -0.49 1.20 3.78
C LEU A 134 -1.08 0.28 4.86
N SER A 135 -2.19 0.70 5.49
CA SER A 135 -2.90 -0.12 6.48
C SER A 135 -3.37 -1.46 5.90
N THR A 136 -3.89 -1.45 4.67
CA THR A 136 -4.33 -2.65 3.95
C THR A 136 -3.15 -3.58 3.65
N MET A 137 -2.05 -3.04 3.12
CA MET A 137 -0.85 -3.84 2.87
C MET A 137 -0.33 -4.51 4.14
N LEU A 138 -0.25 -3.78 5.25
CA LEU A 138 0.19 -4.32 6.53
C LEU A 138 -0.79 -5.39 7.05
N SER A 139 -2.10 -5.19 6.91
CA SER A 139 -3.11 -6.17 7.31
C SER A 139 -2.98 -7.50 6.55
N VAL A 140 -2.83 -7.44 5.22
CA VAL A 140 -2.60 -8.65 4.40
C VAL A 140 -1.24 -9.26 4.70
N GLY A 141 -0.23 -8.43 4.98
CA GLY A 141 1.11 -8.87 5.39
C GLY A 141 1.09 -9.65 6.72
N ALA A 142 0.35 -9.15 7.72
CA ALA A 142 0.13 -9.84 8.98
C ALA A 142 -0.55 -11.19 8.76
N TYR A 143 -1.60 -11.23 7.93
CA TYR A 143 -2.29 -12.47 7.57
C TYR A 143 -1.35 -13.48 6.89
N TYR A 144 -0.54 -13.04 5.93
CA TYR A 144 0.45 -13.90 5.28
C TYR A 144 1.48 -14.45 6.28
N CYS A 145 1.94 -13.63 7.22
CA CYS A 145 2.85 -14.05 8.27
C CYS A 145 2.22 -15.07 9.23
N ALA A 146 0.93 -14.90 9.54
CA ALA A 146 0.18 -15.82 10.39
C ALA A 146 0.05 -17.20 9.72
N ILE A 147 -0.25 -17.24 8.43
CA ILE A 147 -0.26 -18.48 7.64
C ILE A 147 1.12 -19.17 7.67
N LYS A 148 2.21 -18.40 7.69
CA LYS A 148 3.58 -18.91 7.82
C LYS A 148 4.00 -19.22 9.27
N LYS A 149 3.08 -19.12 10.24
CA LYS A 149 3.32 -19.33 11.68
C LYS A 149 4.42 -18.43 12.26
N LYS A 150 4.65 -17.25 11.67
CA LYS A 150 5.67 -16.27 12.12
C LYS A 150 5.05 -15.30 13.13
N TRP A 151 4.62 -15.81 14.29
CA TRP A 151 3.79 -15.05 15.24
C TRP A 151 4.44 -13.76 15.77
N ILE A 152 5.76 -13.75 16.00
CA ILE A 152 6.48 -12.53 16.40
C ILE A 152 6.27 -11.42 15.36
N LEU A 153 6.39 -11.75 14.07
CA LEU A 153 6.22 -10.79 12.99
C LEU A 153 4.75 -10.35 12.86
N VAL A 154 3.79 -11.26 13.08
CA VAL A 154 2.36 -10.93 13.13
C VAL A 154 2.11 -9.87 14.22
N SER A 155 2.61 -10.08 15.43
CA SER A 155 2.44 -9.15 16.56
C SER A 155 3.03 -7.77 16.25
N VAL A 156 4.24 -7.73 15.66
CA VAL A 156 4.88 -6.47 15.26
C VAL A 156 4.06 -5.75 14.19
N ILE A 157 3.64 -6.45 13.13
CA ILE A 157 2.88 -5.83 12.04
C ILE A 157 1.54 -5.32 12.54
N ILE A 158 0.83 -6.08 13.39
CA ILE A 158 -0.41 -5.61 14.00
C ILE A 158 -0.17 -4.33 14.79
N GLY A 159 0.89 -4.25 15.59
CA GLY A 159 1.28 -3.02 16.28
C GLY A 159 1.52 -1.84 15.32
N LEU A 160 2.17 -2.09 14.18
CA LEU A 160 2.42 -1.07 13.16
C LEU A 160 1.14 -0.60 12.44
N ILE A 161 0.12 -1.44 12.28
CA ILE A 161 -1.17 -1.03 11.69
C ILE A 161 -1.80 0.10 12.51
N TRP A 162 -1.75 0.02 13.84
CA TRP A 162 -2.24 1.06 14.74
C TRP A 162 -1.46 2.38 14.61
N ALA A 163 -0.21 2.32 14.20
CA ALA A 163 0.61 3.50 13.93
C ALA A 163 0.31 4.13 12.55
N VAL A 164 -0.54 3.54 11.72
CA VAL A 164 -0.95 4.07 10.41
C VAL A 164 -2.36 4.64 10.46
N HIS A 165 -3.33 3.89 10.99
CA HIS A 165 -4.71 4.34 11.09
C HIS A 165 -5.40 3.60 12.24
N THR A 166 -6.12 4.31 13.10
CA THR A 166 -6.88 3.66 14.18
C THR A 166 -8.21 3.16 13.63
N ILE A 167 -8.56 1.90 13.88
CA ILE A 167 -9.84 1.32 13.41
C ILE A 167 -11.01 1.71 14.36
N PHE A 168 -10.71 2.11 15.60
CA PHE A 168 -11.70 2.23 16.68
C PHE A 168 -11.72 3.59 17.41
N ALA A 169 -10.92 4.57 16.98
CA ALA A 169 -10.95 5.91 17.57
C ALA A 169 -11.61 6.87 16.58
N TRP A 170 -12.86 7.21 16.87
CA TRP A 170 -13.62 8.30 16.23
C TRP A 170 -13.71 9.45 17.23
#